data_AF-A0A382D1M9-F1
#
_entry.id   AF-A0A382D1M9-F1
#
_cell.length_a   1.000
_cell.length_b   1.000
_cell.length_c   1.000
_cell.angle_alpha   90.00
_cell.angle_beta   90.00
_cell.angle_gamma   90.00
#
_symmetry.space_group_name_H-M   'P 1'
#
loop_
_entity.id
_entity.type
_entity.pdbx_description
1 polymer ?
#
loop_
_entity_poly.entity_id
_entity_poly.type
_entity_poly.pdbx_seq_one_letter_code
_entity_poly.pdbx_strand_id
1 'polypeptide(L)'
;MKSRISKFILPEKKRLLRVSYRPTWDQGIFSGLVILSLLFRLWELSDRPFHYDESLHAIYSWELFTGMGYRYEAWTHGPMQFFLNALSFSIFSDTDFSVRLPYALAGSALVGVPYFLRKSIGLLGSVAASLMLMFSPSLLYFSRYSRNDIYAAFFALALFVLLWIYMHER
;
A
#
# COMPACT_ATOMS: atom_id res chain seq x y z
N MET A 1 -56.97 -29.77 7.53
CA MET A 1 -56.13 -28.68 8.06
C MET A 1 -55.33 -29.23 9.25
N LYS A 2 -54.03 -28.91 9.34
CA LYS A 2 -52.97 -29.45 10.24
C LYS A 2 -52.29 -30.74 9.73
N SER A 3 -50.97 -30.88 9.62
CA SER A 3 -49.83 -29.96 9.76
C SER A 3 -48.58 -30.79 9.43
N ARG A 4 -48.06 -30.71 8.19
CA ARG A 4 -46.72 -31.22 7.85
C ARG A 4 -45.70 -30.24 8.42
N ILE A 5 -45.05 -30.57 9.52
CA ILE A 5 -43.94 -29.79 10.07
C ILE A 5 -42.68 -30.65 10.12
N SER A 6 -41.77 -30.27 9.22
CA SER A 6 -40.32 -30.36 9.26
C SER A 6 -39.66 -31.66 9.76
N LYS A 7 -39.22 -32.48 8.80
CA LYS A 7 -37.91 -33.11 8.92
C LYS A 7 -36.88 -31.98 8.93
N PHE A 8 -36.35 -31.67 10.10
CA PHE A 8 -35.21 -30.78 10.27
C PHE A 8 -34.02 -31.42 9.54
N ILE A 9 -33.73 -30.92 8.34
CA ILE A 9 -32.53 -31.25 7.59
C ILE A 9 -31.38 -30.67 8.42
N LEU A 10 -30.59 -31.54 9.04
CA LEU A 10 -29.32 -31.14 9.64
C LEU A 10 -28.47 -30.51 8.54
N PRO A 11 -27.96 -29.28 8.72
CA PRO A 11 -27.13 -28.65 7.71
C PRO A 11 -25.86 -29.49 7.52
N GLU A 12 -25.53 -29.78 6.26
CA GLU A 12 -24.29 -30.44 5.87
C GLU A 12 -23.11 -29.88 6.67
N LYS A 13 -22.27 -30.78 7.19
CA LYS A 13 -20.99 -30.43 7.81
C LYS A 13 -20.27 -29.45 6.89
N LYS A 14 -20.13 -28.18 7.33
CA LYS A 14 -19.30 -27.17 6.69
C LYS A 14 -17.94 -27.81 6.41
N ARG A 15 -17.69 -28.17 5.16
CA ARG A 15 -16.40 -28.64 4.69
C ARG A 15 -15.47 -27.43 4.82
N LEU A 16 -14.78 -27.35 5.96
CA LEU A 16 -13.76 -26.33 6.19
C LEU A 16 -12.79 -26.45 5.02
N LEU A 17 -12.84 -25.48 4.11
CA LEU A 17 -11.90 -25.36 3.02
C LEU A 17 -10.54 -25.12 3.67
N ARG A 18 -9.78 -26.20 3.90
CA ARG A 18 -8.36 -26.10 4.23
C ARG A 18 -7.67 -25.59 2.98
N VAL A 19 -7.61 -24.27 2.84
CA VAL A 19 -6.73 -23.60 1.88
C VAL A 19 -5.31 -23.82 2.40
N SER A 20 -4.67 -24.88 1.92
CA SER A 20 -3.25 -25.12 2.17
C SER A 20 -2.44 -24.16 1.29
N TYR A 21 -2.17 -22.96 1.80
CA TYR A 21 -1.26 -22.02 1.14
C TYR A 21 0.19 -22.51 1.28
N ARG A 22 0.85 -22.77 0.16
CA ARG A 22 2.29 -23.06 0.11
C ARG A 22 2.96 -21.94 -0.67
N PRO A 23 3.74 -21.07 -0.01
CA PRO A 23 4.38 -19.98 -0.70
C PRO A 23 5.37 -20.52 -1.74
N THR A 24 5.35 -19.95 -2.95
CA THR A 24 6.34 -20.29 -3.97
C THR A 24 7.64 -19.52 -3.72
N TRP A 25 8.76 -20.03 -4.25
CA TRP A 25 10.06 -19.34 -4.14
C TRP A 25 10.00 -17.91 -4.69
N ASP A 26 9.29 -17.68 -5.80
CA ASP A 26 9.05 -16.34 -6.34
C ASP A 26 8.41 -15.43 -5.28
N GLN A 27 7.36 -15.89 -4.60
CA GLN A 27 6.70 -15.09 -3.55
C GLN A 27 7.68 -14.76 -2.41
N GLY A 28 8.56 -15.69 -2.05
CA GLY A 28 9.63 -15.45 -1.07
C GLY A 28 10.58 -14.34 -1.52
N ILE A 29 11.04 -14.38 -2.77
CA ILE A 29 11.95 -13.37 -3.34
C ILE A 29 11.30 -11.98 -3.30
N PHE A 30 10.09 -11.83 -3.85
CA PHE A 30 9.42 -10.52 -3.90
C PHE A 30 9.01 -10.02 -2.52
N SER A 31 8.62 -10.91 -1.60
CA SER A 31 8.39 -10.52 -0.20
C SER A 31 9.67 -9.98 0.44
N GLY A 32 10.81 -10.65 0.21
CA GLY A 32 12.11 -10.18 0.66
C GLY A 32 12.49 -8.81 0.10
N LEU A 33 12.25 -8.57 -1.20
CA LEU A 33 12.49 -7.27 -1.83
C LEU A 33 11.61 -6.16 -1.23
N VAL A 34 10.32 -6.41 -1.00
CA VAL A 34 9.40 -5.45 -0.39
C VAL A 34 9.81 -5.14 1.06
N ILE A 35 10.17 -6.16 1.84
CA ILE A 35 10.64 -5.99 3.23
C ILE A 35 11.94 -5.19 3.26
N LEU A 36 12.93 -5.54 2.44
CA LEU A 36 14.19 -4.81 2.36
C LEU A 36 13.98 -3.36 1.92
N SER A 37 13.13 -3.15 0.92
CA SER A 37 12.71 -1.84 0.45
C SER A 37 12.07 -0.99 1.56
N LEU A 38 11.26 -1.62 2.42
CA LEU A 38 10.67 -0.99 3.59
C LEU A 38 11.73 -0.61 4.62
N LEU A 39 12.67 -1.50 4.93
CA LEU A 39 13.75 -1.20 5.87
C LEU A 39 14.58 0.01 5.43
N PHE A 40 14.92 0.13 4.13
CA PHE A 40 15.62 1.31 3.60
C PHE A 40 14.81 2.60 3.70
N ARG A 41 13.48 2.52 3.59
CA ARG A 41 12.60 3.70 3.69
C ARG A 41 12.36 4.11 5.13
N LEU A 42 12.28 3.16 6.05
CA LEU A 42 12.10 3.42 7.48
C LEU A 42 13.39 3.89 8.16
N TRP A 43 14.56 3.57 7.60
CA TRP A 43 15.85 4.02 8.13
C TRP A 43 15.90 5.55 8.22
N GLU A 44 16.00 6.08 9.45
CA GLU A 44 16.05 7.53 9.73
C GLU A 44 14.93 8.32 9.04
N LEU A 45 13.70 7.78 9.06
CA LEU A 45 12.57 8.43 8.40
C LEU A 45 12.20 9.77 9.05
N SER A 46 12.40 9.93 10.36
CA SER A 46 12.09 11.14 11.13
C SER A 46 13.23 12.14 11.22
N ASP A 47 14.43 11.82 10.73
CA ASP A 47 15.64 12.60 11.04
C ASP A 47 15.70 13.96 10.32
N ARG A 48 14.84 14.16 9.31
CA ARG A 48 14.85 15.35 8.45
C ARG A 48 13.71 16.30 8.79
N PRO A 49 13.96 17.62 8.75
CA PRO A 49 12.90 18.62 8.91
C PRO A 49 11.88 18.54 7.77
N PHE A 50 10.66 19.01 8.06
CA PHE A 50 9.58 19.07 7.08
C PHE A 50 9.94 19.99 5.91
N HIS A 51 9.60 19.53 4.70
CA HIS A 51 9.47 20.43 3.55
C HIS A 51 8.18 21.24 3.68
N TYR A 52 8.09 22.37 2.96
CA TYR A 52 6.90 23.22 2.97
C TYR A 52 5.62 22.45 2.59
N ASP A 53 5.67 21.65 1.52
CA ASP A 53 4.50 20.84 1.10
C ASP A 53 4.14 19.76 2.14
N GLU A 54 5.15 19.26 2.85
CA GLU A 54 4.99 18.20 3.83
C GLU A 54 4.30 18.71 5.10
N SER A 55 4.62 19.93 5.52
CA SER A 55 3.99 20.55 6.70
C SER A 55 2.51 20.81 6.49
N LEU A 56 2.09 21.15 5.26
CA LEU A 56 0.67 21.26 4.91
C LEU A 56 -0.04 19.92 5.05
N HIS A 57 0.55 18.83 4.55
CA HIS A 57 -0.01 17.51 4.74
C HIS A 57 -0.05 17.09 6.21
N ALA A 58 0.97 17.42 7.00
CA ALA A 58 0.99 17.14 8.43
C ALA A 58 -0.11 17.90 9.18
N ILE A 59 -0.20 19.22 9.00
CA ILE A 59 -1.13 20.06 9.77
C ILE A 59 -2.58 19.68 9.49
N TYR A 60 -3.02 19.59 8.23
CA TYR A 60 -4.42 19.26 7.92
C TYR A 60 -4.81 17.83 8.31
N SER A 61 -3.84 16.90 8.32
CA SER A 61 -4.07 15.55 8.84
C SER A 61 -4.20 15.55 10.36
N TRP A 62 -3.44 16.41 11.04
CA TRP A 62 -3.53 16.59 12.49
C TRP A 62 -4.84 17.27 12.89
N GLU A 63 -5.33 18.25 12.12
CA GLU A 63 -6.65 18.85 12.32
C GLU A 63 -7.76 17.80 12.21
N LEU A 64 -7.68 16.93 11.21
CA LEU A 64 -8.60 15.81 11.04
C LEU A 64 -8.53 14.83 12.22
N PHE A 65 -7.31 14.48 12.65
CA PHE A 65 -7.05 13.57 13.78
C PHE A 65 -7.57 14.12 15.12
N THR A 66 -7.45 15.42 15.37
CA THR A 66 -7.89 16.09 16.61
C THR A 66 -9.39 16.39 16.64
N GLY A 67 -10.13 16.01 15.60
CA GLY A 67 -11.58 16.15 15.54
C GLY A 67 -12.08 17.50 15.02
N MET A 68 -11.21 18.33 14.45
CA MET A 68 -11.63 19.57 13.76
C MET A 68 -12.29 19.28 12.40
N GLY A 69 -12.19 18.04 11.92
CA GLY A 69 -12.84 17.56 10.70
C GLY A 69 -12.06 17.86 9.43
N TYR A 70 -12.51 17.31 8.31
CA TYR A 70 -11.91 17.57 6.99
C TYR A 70 -12.52 18.83 6.37
N ARG A 71 -11.68 19.78 5.97
CA ARG A 71 -12.07 20.95 5.20
C ARG A 71 -11.39 20.92 3.84
N TYR A 72 -12.19 20.87 2.78
CA TYR A 72 -11.66 20.94 1.43
C TYR A 72 -11.25 22.37 1.10
N GLU A 73 -9.99 22.54 0.71
CA GLU A 73 -9.47 23.77 0.15
C GLU A 73 -8.94 23.48 -1.26
N ALA A 74 -9.22 24.38 -2.22
CA ALA A 74 -8.93 24.12 -3.65
C ALA A 74 -7.45 23.81 -3.95
N TRP A 75 -6.53 24.25 -3.08
CA TRP A 75 -5.08 24.04 -3.22
C TRP A 75 -4.55 22.77 -2.53
N THR A 76 -5.36 22.02 -1.77
CA THR A 76 -4.88 20.96 -0.85
C THR A 76 -4.73 19.55 -1.45
N HIS A 77 -4.73 19.39 -2.77
CA HIS A 77 -4.78 18.08 -3.45
C HIS A 77 -6.00 17.22 -2.99
N GLY A 78 -6.04 15.94 -3.41
CA GLY A 78 -7.13 15.02 -3.06
C GLY A 78 -7.12 14.58 -1.59
N PRO A 79 -8.28 14.23 -1.01
CA PRO A 79 -8.45 14.00 0.44
C PRO A 79 -7.68 12.79 0.97
N MET A 80 -7.41 11.78 0.13
CA MET A 80 -6.90 10.48 0.51
C MET A 80 -5.69 10.55 1.47
N GLN A 81 -4.73 11.43 1.19
CA GLN A 81 -3.53 11.56 2.00
C GLN A 81 -3.82 12.03 3.42
N PHE A 82 -4.74 12.99 3.59
CA PHE A 82 -5.09 13.49 4.91
C PHE A 82 -5.73 12.40 5.77
N PHE A 83 -6.60 11.59 5.17
CA PHE A 83 -7.23 10.46 5.87
C PHE A 83 -6.23 9.35 6.20
N LEU A 84 -5.30 9.02 5.28
CA LEU A 84 -4.25 8.03 5.55
C LEU A 84 -3.29 8.48 6.66
N ASN A 85 -2.90 9.75 6.65
CA ASN A 85 -2.02 10.31 7.67
C ASN A 85 -2.73 10.42 9.02
N ALA A 86 -3.99 10.87 9.05
CA ALA A 86 -4.79 10.88 10.28
C ALA A 86 -5.01 9.48 10.85
N LEU A 87 -5.21 8.46 9.99
CA LEU A 87 -5.24 7.06 10.42
C LEU A 87 -3.88 6.63 11.02
N SER A 88 -2.78 7.03 10.40
CA SER A 88 -1.43 6.78 10.93
C SER A 88 -1.24 7.42 12.31
N PHE A 89 -1.66 8.68 12.48
CA PHE A 89 -1.67 9.37 13.78
C PHE A 89 -2.53 8.64 14.82
N SER A 90 -3.69 8.12 14.42
CA SER A 90 -4.55 7.35 15.34
C SER A 90 -3.92 6.05 15.82
N ILE A 91 -2.98 5.45 15.07
CA ILE A 91 -2.34 4.17 15.42
C ILE A 91 -0.99 4.39 16.11
N PHE A 92 -0.22 5.40 15.69
CA PHE A 92 1.18 5.60 16.07
C PHE A 92 1.48 6.96 16.74
N SER A 93 0.43 7.73 17.06
CA SER A 93 0.50 9.12 17.54
C SER A 93 1.02 10.11 16.50
N ASP A 94 0.92 11.42 16.77
CA ASP A 94 1.28 12.52 15.89
C ASP A 94 2.79 12.85 15.91
N THR A 95 3.56 12.10 15.12
CA THR A 95 5.02 12.24 15.00
C THR A 95 5.49 12.36 13.54
N ASP A 96 6.69 12.90 13.31
CA ASP A 96 7.33 12.97 11.99
C ASP A 96 7.46 11.59 11.32
N PHE A 97 7.68 10.54 12.12
CA PHE A 97 7.70 9.17 11.64
C PHE A 97 6.32 8.73 11.13
N SER A 98 5.28 8.95 11.96
CA SER A 98 3.92 8.49 11.66
C SER A 98 3.33 9.17 10.41
N VAL A 99 3.60 10.46 10.18
CA VAL A 99 3.07 11.15 8.98
C VAL A 99 3.72 10.63 7.70
N ARG A 100 5.00 10.24 7.76
CA ARG A 100 5.76 9.70 6.62
C ARG A 100 5.53 8.20 6.38
N LEU A 101 5.07 7.47 7.39
CA LEU A 101 4.90 6.01 7.34
C LEU A 101 4.01 5.53 6.17
N PRO A 102 2.82 6.12 5.90
CA PRO A 102 1.98 5.70 4.78
C PRO A 102 2.69 5.77 3.41
N TYR A 103 3.54 6.79 3.22
CA TYR A 103 4.31 7.01 2.00
C TYR A 103 5.44 6.00 1.84
N ALA A 104 6.12 5.67 2.94
CA ALA A 104 7.12 4.61 2.97
C ALA A 104 6.50 3.25 2.61
N LEU A 105 5.32 2.95 3.16
CA LEU A 105 4.57 1.72 2.85
C LEU A 105 4.17 1.66 1.38
N ALA A 106 3.66 2.76 0.81
CA ALA A 106 3.30 2.83 -0.61
C ALA A 106 4.52 2.65 -1.53
N GLY A 107 5.65 3.29 -1.19
CA GLY A 107 6.89 3.12 -1.94
C GLY A 107 7.48 1.72 -1.85
N SER A 108 7.32 1.04 -0.72
CA SER A 108 7.69 -0.37 -0.57
C SER A 108 6.77 -1.29 -1.35
N ALA A 109 5.46 -1.03 -1.33
CA ALA A 109 4.48 -1.79 -2.11
C ALA A 109 4.73 -1.66 -3.62
N LEU A 110 5.12 -0.47 -4.10
CA LEU A 110 5.50 -0.22 -5.49
C LEU A 110 6.59 -1.18 -5.98
N VAL A 111 7.58 -1.49 -5.15
CA VAL A 111 8.65 -2.46 -5.47
C VAL A 111 8.11 -3.87 -5.72
N GLY A 112 6.99 -4.24 -5.10
CA GLY A 112 6.36 -5.54 -5.28
C GLY A 112 5.50 -5.66 -6.54
N VAL A 113 5.09 -4.54 -7.15
CA VAL A 113 4.16 -4.54 -8.30
C VAL A 113 4.69 -5.33 -9.52
N PRO A 114 5.99 -5.28 -9.90
CA PRO A 114 6.51 -6.09 -10.99
C PRO A 114 6.30 -7.61 -10.84
N TYR A 115 6.08 -8.13 -9.63
CA TYR A 115 5.74 -9.54 -9.39
C TYR A 115 4.60 -10.03 -10.29
N PHE A 116 3.60 -9.18 -10.50
CA PHE A 116 2.41 -9.52 -11.28
C PHE A 116 2.69 -9.60 -12.79
N LEU A 117 3.81 -9.03 -13.27
CA LEU A 117 4.26 -9.12 -14.65
C LEU A 117 5.19 -10.31 -14.92
N ARG A 118 5.53 -11.13 -13.90
CA ARG A 118 6.48 -12.26 -14.03
C ARG A 118 6.13 -13.26 -15.12
N LYS A 119 4.84 -13.43 -15.45
CA LYS A 119 4.40 -14.32 -16.52
C LYS A 119 4.64 -13.72 -17.91
N SER A 120 4.76 -12.40 -18.03
CA SER A 120 4.87 -11.68 -19.30
C SER A 120 6.31 -11.29 -19.63
N ILE A 121 7.08 -10.82 -18.65
CA ILE A 121 8.49 -10.38 -18.84
C ILE A 121 9.50 -11.36 -18.22
N GLY A 122 9.03 -12.48 -17.67
CA GLY A 122 9.84 -13.47 -16.97
C GLY A 122 10.20 -13.08 -15.52
N LEU A 123 10.68 -14.06 -14.76
CA LEU A 123 11.08 -13.88 -13.36
C LEU A 123 12.27 -12.92 -13.24
N LEU A 124 13.32 -13.14 -14.04
CA LEU A 124 14.53 -12.29 -14.02
C LEU A 124 14.21 -10.83 -14.36
N GLY A 125 13.40 -10.59 -15.40
CA GLY A 125 12.99 -9.23 -15.77
C GLY A 125 12.18 -8.54 -14.67
N SER A 126 11.30 -9.28 -14.01
CA SER A 126 10.49 -8.74 -12.90
C SER A 126 11.32 -8.44 -11.66
N VAL A 127 12.28 -9.31 -11.32
CA VAL A 127 13.23 -9.06 -10.22
C VAL A 127 14.12 -7.86 -10.54
N ALA A 128 14.65 -7.76 -11.77
CA ALA A 128 15.44 -6.62 -12.20
C ALA A 128 14.66 -5.31 -12.10
N ALA A 129 13.40 -5.28 -12.57
CA ALA A 129 12.52 -4.12 -12.44
C ALA A 129 12.28 -3.74 -10.97
N SER A 130 11.98 -4.71 -10.10
CA SER A 130 11.82 -4.46 -8.67
C SER A 130 13.10 -3.90 -8.02
N LEU A 131 14.28 -4.42 -8.38
CA LEU A 131 15.55 -3.89 -7.88
C LEU A 131 15.79 -2.45 -8.35
N MET A 132 15.49 -2.14 -9.60
CA MET A 132 15.60 -0.76 -10.13
C MET A 132 14.65 0.20 -9.38
N LEU A 133 13.42 -0.22 -9.09
CA LEU A 133 12.47 0.57 -8.30
C LEU A 133 12.92 0.73 -6.84
N MET A 134 13.49 -0.32 -6.25
CA MET A 134 13.97 -0.33 -4.87
C MET A 134 15.13 0.65 -4.65
N PHE A 135 16.11 0.66 -5.57
CA PHE A 135 17.32 1.47 -5.49
C PHE A 135 17.24 2.81 -6.23
N SER A 136 16.12 3.13 -6.90
CA SER A 136 15.93 4.41 -7.56
C SER A 136 16.05 5.56 -6.55
N PRO A 137 17.02 6.49 -6.73
CA PRO A 137 17.20 7.62 -5.80
C PRO A 137 15.95 8.49 -5.72
N SER A 138 15.28 8.73 -6.85
CA SER A 138 14.07 9.55 -6.91
C SER A 138 12.91 8.90 -6.17
N LEU A 139 12.63 7.60 -6.40
CA LEU A 139 11.53 6.92 -5.72
C LEU A 139 11.82 6.74 -4.22
N LEU A 140 13.07 6.49 -3.85
CA LEU A 140 13.46 6.42 -2.44
C LEU A 140 13.30 7.78 -1.76
N TYR A 141 13.66 8.88 -2.43
CA TYR A 141 13.44 10.23 -1.93
C TYR A 141 11.94 10.51 -1.73
N PHE A 142 11.11 10.40 -2.77
CA PHE A 142 9.68 10.74 -2.69
C PHE A 142 8.84 9.80 -1.81
N SER A 143 9.32 8.58 -1.54
CA SER A 143 8.66 7.66 -0.60
C SER A 143 9.04 7.88 0.87
N ARG A 144 9.96 8.82 1.16
CA ARG A 144 10.37 9.18 2.53
C ARG A 144 9.85 10.55 2.97
N TYR A 145 9.08 11.23 2.11
CA TYR A 145 8.40 12.48 2.44
C TYR A 145 6.90 12.31 2.29
N SER A 146 6.14 13.08 3.05
CA SER A 146 4.68 13.08 3.03
C SER A 146 4.13 13.83 1.80
N ARG A 147 4.45 13.33 0.60
CA ARG A 147 4.09 13.89 -0.70
C ARG A 147 3.36 12.91 -1.61
N ASN A 148 2.47 13.43 -2.44
CA ASN A 148 1.58 12.65 -3.29
C ASN A 148 2.29 11.83 -4.39
N ASP A 149 3.51 12.21 -4.79
CA ASP A 149 4.22 11.65 -5.95
C ASP A 149 4.35 10.13 -5.87
N ILE A 150 4.63 9.59 -4.68
CA ILE A 150 4.82 8.15 -4.52
C ILE A 150 3.51 7.37 -4.68
N TYR A 151 2.39 7.93 -4.23
CA TYR A 151 1.07 7.33 -4.46
C TYR A 151 0.74 7.33 -5.94
N ALA A 152 1.01 8.44 -6.64
CA ALA A 152 0.81 8.52 -8.08
C ALA A 152 1.63 7.45 -8.81
N ALA A 153 2.91 7.27 -8.45
CA ALA A 153 3.76 6.22 -9.02
C ALA A 153 3.23 4.80 -8.73
N PHE A 154 2.83 4.52 -7.47
CA PHE A 154 2.24 3.25 -7.08
C PHE A 154 0.97 2.93 -7.86
N PHE A 155 0.00 3.84 -7.86
CA PHE A 155 -1.27 3.62 -8.54
C PHE A 155 -1.12 3.59 -10.06
N ALA A 156 -0.24 4.39 -10.65
CA ALA A 156 0.02 4.35 -12.08
C ALA A 156 0.59 2.99 -12.52
N LEU A 157 1.59 2.46 -11.80
CA LEU A 157 2.16 1.16 -12.13
C LEU A 157 1.16 0.02 -11.83
N ALA A 158 0.45 0.09 -10.72
CA ALA A 158 -0.58 -0.90 -10.38
C ALA A 158 -1.69 -0.93 -11.44
N LEU A 159 -2.18 0.25 -11.87
CA LEU A 159 -3.17 0.35 -12.93
C LEU A 159 -2.65 -0.21 -14.25
N PHE A 160 -1.42 0.11 -14.63
CA PHE A 160 -0.78 -0.47 -15.81
C PHE A 160 -0.76 -2.00 -15.75
N VAL A 161 -0.33 -2.57 -14.63
CA VAL A 161 -0.32 -4.02 -14.41
C VAL A 161 -1.71 -4.63 -14.50
N LEU A 162 -2.71 -4.01 -13.87
CA LEU A 162 -4.09 -4.48 -13.91
C LEU A 162 -4.65 -4.47 -15.33
N LEU A 163 -4.43 -3.40 -16.08
CA LEU A 163 -4.83 -3.31 -17.49
C LEU A 163 -4.10 -4.35 -18.34
N TRP A 164 -2.80 -4.54 -18.11
CA TRP A 164 -2.01 -5.53 -18.81
C TRP A 164 -2.55 -6.95 -18.62
N ILE A 165 -2.84 -7.33 -17.37
CA ILE A 165 -3.43 -8.62 -17.02
C ILE A 165 -4.80 -8.77 -17.69
N TYR A 166 -5.67 -7.75 -17.55
CA TYR A 166 -7.00 -7.77 -18.15
C TYR A 166 -6.98 -7.97 -19.68
N MET A 167 -6.01 -7.39 -20.38
CA MET A 167 -5.85 -7.57 -21.82
C MET A 167 -5.36 -8.98 -22.21
N HIS A 168 -4.60 -9.64 -21.35
CA HIS A 168 -3.99 -10.95 -21.61
C HIS A 168 -4.74 -12.13 -20.95
N GLU A 169 -5.80 -11.87 -20.19
CA GLU A 169 -6.68 -12.88 -19.62
C GLU A 169 -7.71 -13.45 -20.63
N ARG A 170 -7.52 -13.20 -21.94
CA ARG A 170 -8.35 -13.74 -23.02
C ARG A 170 -7.75 -14.99 -23.65
#